data_AF-A0A453N4D5-F1
#
_entry.id   AF-A0A453N4D5-F1
#
_cell.length_a   1.000
_cell.length_b   1.000
_cell.length_c   1.000
_cell.angle_alpha   90.00
_cell.angle_beta   90.00
_cell.angle_gamma   90.00
#
_symmetry.space_group_name_H-M   'P 1'
#
loop_
_entity.id
_entity.type
_entity.pdbx_description
1 polymer ?
#
loop_
_entity_poly.entity_id
_entity_poly.type
_entity_poly.pdbx_seq_one_letter_code
_entity_poly.pdbx_strand_id
1 'polypeptide(L)'
;GKGTQCRMIVEKYGLVHISTGDLLRAEVSSGTDIGKKAKEYMDNGMLVPDQVVTDMVVSRLSQPDVRERGWLLDGYPRSYAQAQSLESMKIRPDIFILLEVSHFYHFKTAYIHCTGNSRF
;
A
#
# COMPACT_ATOMS: atom_id res chain seq x y z
N GLY A 1 4.06 -11.16 11.75
CA GLY A 1 5.18 -11.10 10.80
C GLY A 1 5.22 -9.73 10.13
N LYS A 2 4.82 -9.64 8.86
CA LYS A 2 4.92 -8.43 8.03
C LYS A 2 4.44 -7.13 8.70
N GLY A 3 3.21 -7.09 9.21
CA GLY A 3 2.66 -5.85 9.79
C GLY A 3 3.53 -5.28 10.93
N THR A 4 4.12 -6.15 11.75
CA THR A 4 5.08 -5.75 12.79
C THR A 4 6.34 -5.12 12.18
N GLN A 5 6.90 -5.72 11.13
CA GLN A 5 8.08 -5.20 10.44
C GLN A 5 7.79 -3.86 9.74
N CYS A 6 6.66 -3.75 9.05
CA CYS A 6 6.22 -2.49 8.44
C CYS A 6 6.13 -1.36 9.46
N ARG A 7 5.52 -1.62 10.62
CA ARG A 7 5.42 -0.63 11.71
C ARG A 7 6.80 -0.21 12.21
N MET A 8 7.71 -1.15 12.45
CA MET A 8 9.07 -0.83 12.91
C MET A 8 9.85 0.01 11.89
N ILE A 9 9.73 -0.28 10.59
CA ILE A 9 10.37 0.50 9.53
C ILE A 9 9.78 1.91 9.48
N VAL A 10 8.46 2.03 9.52
CA VAL A 10 7.73 3.30 9.54
C VAL A 10 8.16 4.17 10.72
N GLU A 11 8.20 3.61 11.93
CA GLU A 11 8.63 4.31 13.14
C GLU A 11 10.10 4.73 13.07
N LYS A 12 10.98 3.86 12.58
CA LYS A 12 12.43 4.12 12.51
C LYS A 12 12.78 5.23 11.52
N TYR A 13 12.11 5.27 10.36
CA TYR A 13 12.45 6.19 9.26
C TYR A 13 11.45 7.34 9.09
N GLY A 14 10.42 7.42 9.94
CA GLY A 14 9.42 8.48 9.91
C GLY A 14 8.48 8.44 8.69
N LEU A 15 8.35 7.28 8.03
CA LEU A 15 7.60 7.13 6.78
C LEU A 15 6.08 7.15 7.02
N VAL A 16 5.33 7.38 5.96
CA VAL A 16 3.89 7.11 5.98
C VAL A 16 3.63 5.64 5.65
N HIS A 17 2.95 4.92 6.54
CA HIS A 17 2.45 3.58 6.25
C HIS A 17 1.17 3.64 5.40
N ILE A 18 1.21 3.06 4.20
CA ILE A 18 0.07 2.99 3.28
C ILE A 18 -0.27 1.52 3.04
N SER A 19 -1.30 1.04 3.75
CA SER A 19 -1.81 -0.34 3.63
C SER A 19 -3.13 -0.33 2.87
N THR A 20 -3.20 -1.04 1.73
CA THR A 20 -4.44 -1.08 0.94
C THR A 20 -5.62 -1.67 1.70
N GLY A 21 -5.36 -2.63 2.59
CA GLY A 21 -6.40 -3.19 3.45
C GLY A 21 -6.95 -2.17 4.45
N ASP A 22 -6.10 -1.30 5.00
CA ASP A 22 -6.55 -0.24 5.91
C ASP A 22 -7.29 0.88 5.17
N LEU A 23 -6.80 1.29 3.99
CA LEU A 23 -7.51 2.25 3.15
C LEU A 23 -8.91 1.76 2.77
N LEU A 24 -9.04 0.51 2.31
CA LEU A 24 -10.34 -0.08 1.97
C LEU A 24 -11.28 -0.15 3.17
N ARG A 25 -10.79 -0.59 4.34
CA ARG A 25 -11.60 -0.59 5.56
C ARG A 25 -12.05 0.82 5.95
N ALA A 26 -11.18 1.82 5.81
CA ALA A 26 -11.52 3.21 6.12
C ALA A 26 -12.63 3.75 5.20
N GLU A 27 -12.55 3.51 3.88
CA GLU A 27 -13.61 3.87 2.92
C GLU A 27 -14.94 3.18 3.26
N VAL A 28 -14.90 1.88 3.60
CA VAL A 28 -16.09 1.12 4.02
C VAL A 28 -16.70 1.73 5.29
N SER A 29 -15.87 2.05 6.28
CA SER A 29 -16.34 2.63 7.55
C SER A 29 -16.86 4.06 7.41
N SER A 30 -16.33 4.86 6.49
CA SER A 30 -16.80 6.23 6.22
C SER A 30 -18.04 6.27 5.32
N GLY A 31 -18.44 5.14 4.74
CA GLY A 31 -19.66 5.05 3.93
C GLY A 31 -19.57 5.81 2.60
N THR A 32 -18.37 6.04 2.08
CA THR A 32 -18.17 6.66 0.76
C THR A 32 -18.72 5.76 -0.34
N ASP A 33 -18.93 6.31 -1.53
CA ASP A 33 -19.42 5.51 -2.66
C ASP A 33 -18.40 4.45 -3.11
N ILE A 34 -17.11 4.73 -2.95
CA ILE A 34 -16.03 3.74 -3.12
C ILE A 34 -16.15 2.66 -2.04
N GLY A 35 -16.33 3.06 -0.78
CA GLY A 35 -16.50 2.16 0.35
C GLY A 35 -17.68 1.21 0.21
N LYS A 36 -18.85 1.71 -0.23
CA LYS A 36 -20.03 0.88 -0.47
C LYS A 36 -19.77 -0.19 -1.52
N LYS A 37 -19.15 0.17 -2.65
CA LYS A 37 -18.77 -0.78 -3.71
C LYS A 37 -17.73 -1.77 -3.22
N ALA A 38 -16.68 -1.29 -2.56
CA ALA A 38 -15.63 -2.14 -2.01
C ALA A 38 -16.18 -3.16 -0.99
N LYS A 39 -17.13 -2.74 -0.15
CA LYS A 39 -17.81 -3.61 0.82
C LYS A 39 -18.45 -4.82 0.15
N GLU A 40 -19.13 -4.63 -0.98
CA GLU A 40 -19.76 -5.73 -1.73
C GLU A 40 -18.74 -6.77 -2.19
N TYR A 41 -17.62 -6.36 -2.76
CA TYR A 41 -16.55 -7.30 -3.14
C TYR A 41 -15.97 -8.01 -1.91
N MET A 42 -15.67 -7.26 -0.85
CA MET A 42 -15.04 -7.77 0.37
C MET A 42 -15.92 -8.78 1.10
N ASP A 43 -17.23 -8.52 1.23
CA ASP A 43 -18.19 -9.41 1.91
C ASP A 43 -18.35 -10.74 1.16
N ASN A 44 -18.21 -10.72 -0.17
CA ASN A 44 -18.26 -11.90 -1.03
C ASN A 44 -16.91 -12.63 -1.16
N GLY A 45 -15.87 -12.20 -0.43
CA GLY A 45 -14.51 -12.74 -0.56
C GLY A 45 -13.85 -12.48 -1.91
N MET A 46 -14.40 -11.56 -2.71
CA MET A 46 -13.86 -11.16 -3.99
C MET A 46 -12.81 -10.06 -3.83
N LEU A 47 -11.89 -9.99 -4.80
CA LEU A 47 -10.94 -8.88 -4.87
C LEU A 47 -11.65 -7.62 -5.37
N VAL A 48 -11.40 -6.50 -4.70
CA VAL A 48 -11.79 -5.18 -5.19
C VAL A 48 -11.05 -4.90 -6.50
N PRO A 49 -11.71 -4.35 -7.55
CA PRO A 49 -11.08 -4.12 -8.85
C PRO A 49 -9.78 -3.30 -8.76
N ASP A 50 -8.78 -3.69 -9.56
CA ASP A 50 -7.44 -3.08 -9.56
C ASP A 50 -7.47 -1.55 -9.73
N GLN A 51 -8.35 -1.03 -10.59
CA GLN A 51 -8.47 0.41 -10.81
C GLN A 51 -8.91 1.14 -9.54
N VAL A 52 -9.89 0.61 -8.81
CA VAL A 52 -10.38 1.22 -7.56
C VAL A 52 -9.26 1.26 -6.52
N VAL A 53 -8.51 0.17 -6.38
CA VAL A 53 -7.36 0.11 -5.46
C VAL A 53 -6.26 1.09 -5.89
N THR A 54 -5.98 1.17 -7.18
CA THR A 54 -5.00 2.09 -7.76
C THR A 54 -5.35 3.54 -7.41
N ASP A 55 -6.58 3.97 -7.69
CA ASP A 55 -7.03 5.35 -7.48
C ASP A 55 -6.91 5.74 -6.00
N MET A 56 -7.28 4.83 -5.09
CA MET A 56 -7.14 5.04 -3.64
C MET A 56 -5.68 5.20 -3.21
N VAL A 57 -4.79 4.33 -3.70
CA VAL A 57 -3.37 4.38 -3.37
C VAL A 57 -2.74 5.67 -3.89
N VAL A 58 -3.03 6.05 -5.13
CA VAL A 58 -2.50 7.27 -5.77
C VAL A 58 -2.98 8.52 -5.04
N SER A 59 -4.28 8.56 -4.69
CA SER A 59 -4.85 9.64 -3.89
C SER A 59 -4.09 9.79 -2.58
N ARG A 60 -3.84 8.69 -1.85
CA ARG A 60 -3.08 8.72 -0.59
C ARG A 60 -1.63 9.19 -0.80
N LEU A 61 -0.94 8.67 -1.81
CA LEU A 61 0.44 9.03 -2.16
C LEU A 61 0.59 10.50 -2.56
N SER A 62 -0.48 11.12 -3.05
CA SER A 62 -0.48 12.52 -3.45
C SER A 62 -0.54 13.52 -2.29
N GLN A 63 -0.85 13.06 -1.07
CA GLN A 63 -1.02 13.93 0.09
C GLN A 63 0.31 14.55 0.54
N PRO A 64 0.30 15.81 1.05
CA PRO A 64 1.53 16.52 1.44
C PRO A 64 2.39 15.74 2.43
N ASP A 65 1.77 15.13 3.44
CA ASP A 65 2.47 14.39 4.48
C ASP A 65 3.26 13.19 3.96
N VAL A 66 2.84 12.61 2.83
CA VAL A 66 3.53 11.51 2.13
C VAL A 66 4.68 12.03 1.28
N ARG A 67 4.45 13.13 0.58
CA ARG A 67 5.48 13.76 -0.27
C ARG A 67 6.64 14.30 0.55
N GLU A 68 6.37 14.74 1.78
CA GLU A 68 7.39 15.26 2.69
C GLU A 68 8.15 14.14 3.41
N ARG A 69 7.45 13.11 3.88
CA ARG A 69 8.03 12.06 4.75
C ARG A 69 8.44 10.78 4.03
N GLY A 70 8.03 10.59 2.79
CA GLY A 70 8.13 9.30 2.09
C GLY A 70 7.06 8.30 2.53
N TRP A 71 7.12 7.09 1.98
CA TRP A 71 6.08 6.08 2.14
C TRP A 71 6.62 4.65 2.21
N LEU A 72 5.85 3.81 2.90
CA LEU A 72 5.90 2.36 2.81
C LEU A 72 4.55 1.87 2.28
N LEU A 73 4.55 1.25 1.11
CA LEU A 73 3.37 0.58 0.55
C LEU A 73 3.33 -0.88 1.02
N ASP A 74 2.26 -1.22 1.73
CA ASP A 74 2.00 -2.56 2.22
C ASP A 74 0.82 -3.21 1.48
N GLY A 75 1.09 -4.36 0.85
CA GLY A 75 0.07 -5.11 0.10
C GLY A 75 -0.34 -4.46 -1.22
N TYR A 76 0.53 -3.65 -1.81
CA TYR A 76 0.36 -3.08 -3.15
C TYR A 76 1.72 -2.74 -3.77
N PRO A 77 1.95 -3.02 -5.06
CA PRO A 77 1.07 -3.75 -5.98
C PRO A 77 0.97 -5.26 -5.67
N ARG A 78 -0.16 -5.87 -6.07
CA ARG A 78 -0.48 -7.31 -5.98
C ARG A 78 -0.71 -7.97 -7.35
N SER A 79 -0.83 -7.19 -8.41
CA SER A 79 -0.96 -7.66 -9.79
C SER A 79 0.01 -6.91 -10.70
N TYR A 80 0.26 -7.47 -11.88
CA TYR A 80 1.05 -6.80 -12.92
C TYR A 80 0.41 -5.48 -13.36
N ALA A 81 -0.92 -5.44 -13.49
CA ALA A 81 -1.65 -4.23 -13.87
C ALA A 81 -1.45 -3.10 -12.84
N GLN A 82 -1.52 -3.41 -11.54
CA GLN A 82 -1.25 -2.43 -10.48
C GLN A 82 0.20 -1.90 -10.52
N ALA A 83 1.16 -2.76 -10.83
CA ALA A 83 2.57 -2.35 -10.98
C ALA A 83 2.76 -1.45 -12.21
N GLN A 84 2.12 -1.78 -13.34
CA GLN A 84 2.12 -0.92 -14.54
C GLN A 84 1.49 0.45 -14.27
N SER A 85 0.41 0.50 -13.47
CA SER A 85 -0.20 1.76 -13.06
C SER A 85 0.81 2.66 -12.35
N LEU A 86 1.52 2.15 -11.34
CA LEU A 86 2.57 2.93 -10.64
C LEU A 86 3.64 3.44 -11.59
N GLU A 87 4.12 2.57 -12.49
CA GLU A 87 5.15 2.90 -13.46
C GLU A 87 4.71 4.01 -14.43
N SER A 88 3.47 3.93 -14.95
CA SER A 88 2.91 4.96 -15.84
C SER A 88 2.78 6.33 -15.17
N MET A 89 2.56 6.34 -13.85
CA MET A 89 2.52 7.55 -13.01
C MET A 89 3.91 7.98 -12.53
N LYS A 90 4.98 7.26 -12.89
CA LYS A 90 6.36 7.47 -12.45
C LYS A 90 6.53 7.42 -10.92
N ILE A 91 5.68 6.64 -10.26
CA ILE A 91 5.80 6.36 -8.82
C ILE A 91 6.69 5.13 -8.67
N ARG A 92 7.96 5.34 -8.32
CA ARG A 92 8.94 4.27 -8.19
C ARG A 92 9.44 4.15 -6.75
N PRO A 93 9.43 2.94 -6.16
CA PRO A 93 10.07 2.71 -4.87
C PRO A 93 11.59 2.77 -5.02
N ASP A 94 12.29 3.23 -3.98
CA ASP A 94 13.74 3.14 -3.90
C ASP A 94 14.19 1.73 -3.50
N ILE A 95 13.38 1.07 -2.65
CA ILE A 95 13.70 -0.24 -2.09
C ILE A 95 12.47 -1.15 -2.18
N PHE A 96 12.73 -2.39 -2.59
CA PHE A 96 11.78 -3.48 -2.54
C PHE A 96 12.18 -4.47 -1.44
N ILE A 97 11.28 -4.73 -0.49
CA ILE A 97 11.52 -5.69 0.60
C ILE A 97 10.62 -6.90 0.41
N LEU A 98 11.26 -8.03 0.11
CA LEU A 98 10.62 -9.34 0.17
C LEU A 98 10.87 -9.94 1.56
N LEU A 99 9.81 -10.14 2.34
CA LEU A 99 9.90 -10.82 3.62
C LEU A 99 9.68 -12.32 3.40
N GLU A 100 10.78 -13.05 3.31
CA GLU A 100 10.76 -14.51 3.24
C GLU A 100 10.64 -15.11 4.65
N VAL A 101 9.77 -16.11 4.77
CA VAL A 101 9.63 -16.92 5.98
C VAL A 101 9.73 -18.38 5.56
N SER A 102 10.67 -19.11 6.14
CA SER A 102 10.86 -20.53 5.85
C SER A 102 9.64 -21.34 6.31
N HIS A 103 9.06 -22.10 5.36
CA HIS A 103 7.91 -23.03 5.40
C HIS A 103 6.50 -22.51 5.03
N PHE A 104 6.00 -23.13 3.95
CA PHE A 104 4.61 -23.36 3.49
C PHE A 104 3.63 -22.15 3.48
N TYR A 105 3.47 -21.60 2.27
CA TYR A 105 2.29 -20.91 1.69
C TYR A 105 2.19 -19.38 1.53
N HIS A 106 3.05 -18.50 2.06
CA HIS A 106 2.82 -17.06 1.82
C HIS A 106 4.11 -16.23 1.67
N PHE A 107 4.43 -15.84 0.44
CA PHE A 107 5.32 -14.70 0.17
C PHE A 107 4.59 -13.41 0.56
N LYS A 108 5.27 -12.52 1.28
CA LYS A 108 4.72 -11.24 1.71
C LYS A 108 5.66 -10.12 1.27
N THR A 109 5.11 -9.17 0.53
CA THR A 109 5.86 -8.14 -0.19
C THR A 109 5.58 -6.76 0.40
N ALA A 110 6.63 -5.93 0.53
CA ALA A 110 6.54 -4.53 0.91
C ALA A 110 7.42 -3.67 -0.01
N TYR A 111 6.98 -2.44 -0.29
CA TYR A 111 7.69 -1.48 -1.14
C TYR A 111 7.96 -0.20 -0.35
N ILE A 112 9.12 0.41 -0.54
CA ILE A 112 9.56 1.58 0.23
C ILE A 112 10.09 2.67 -0.71
N HIS A 113 9.72 3.92 -0.43
CA HIS A 113 10.30 5.11 -1.02
C HIS A 113 10.55 6.18 0.03
N CYS A 114 11.74 6.79 0.02
CA CYS A 114 12.15 7.87 0.90
C CYS A 114 12.38 9.15 0.09
N THR A 115 11.56 10.17 0.33
CA THR A 115 11.84 11.52 -0.15
C THR A 115 12.71 12.25 0.86
N GLY A 116 13.89 12.71 0.44
CA GLY A 116 14.67 13.78 1.06
C GLY A 116 14.95 13.67 2.57
N ASN A 117 16.20 13.32 2.89
CA ASN A 117 16.89 13.44 4.19
C ASN A 117 16.93 12.20 5.11
N SER A 118 16.16 11.15 4.84
CA SER A 118 16.27 9.87 5.56
C SER A 118 17.20 8.92 4.82
N ARG A 119 18.50 8.94 5.12
CA ARG A 119 19.45 7.91 4.62
C ARG A 119 19.09 6.56 5.24
N PHE A 120 18.85 5.57 4.40
CA PHE A 120 18.74 4.15 4.78
C PHE A 120 20.09 3.58 5.22
#